data_AF-A0A848VPJ2-F1
#
_entry.id   AF-A0A848VPJ2-F1
#
_cell.length_a   1.000
_cell.length_b   1.000
_cell.length_c   1.000
_cell.angle_alpha   90.00
_cell.angle_beta   90.00
_cell.angle_gamma   90.00
#
_symmetry.space_group_name_H-M   'P 1'
#
loop_
_entity.id
_entity.type
_entity.pdbx_description
1 polymer ?
#
loop_
_entity_poly.entity_id
_entity_poly.type
_entity_poly.pdbx_seq_one_letter_code
_entity_poly.pdbx_strand_id
1 'polypeptide(L)'
;MTVAPLIHAAEQTYRGSITKPEHWDSFRPRCGDVLLATPAKSGTTWTQSMIAMLLYGTVDLPEKLGVLSPWIDGGFGTLEDSLASLDRQTGRRVIKTHTPTDGFPVWKDVPVIAVFRHPLEVFLSLRKHLANAMLVDEHPMLG
;
A
#
# COMPACT_ATOMS: atom_id res chain seq x y z
N MET A 1 -3.08 -18.18 -9.74
CA MET A 1 -3.76 -17.95 -8.44
C MET A 1 -5.21 -17.57 -8.71
N THR A 2 -6.16 -17.99 -7.87
CA THR A 2 -7.59 -17.69 -8.03
C THR A 2 -7.94 -16.32 -7.45
N VAL A 3 -8.99 -15.68 -7.97
CA VAL A 3 -9.53 -14.43 -7.37
C VAL A 3 -10.08 -14.74 -5.98
N ALA A 4 -9.77 -13.88 -5.01
CA ALA A 4 -10.23 -14.02 -3.64
C ALA A 4 -11.71 -13.65 -3.51
N PRO A 5 -12.57 -14.51 -2.92
CA PRO A 5 -13.97 -14.18 -2.68
C PRO A 5 -14.14 -13.01 -1.71
N LEU A 6 -15.08 -12.10 -2.01
CA LEU A 6 -15.46 -11.02 -1.10
C LEU A 6 -16.17 -11.58 0.14
N ILE A 7 -15.78 -11.12 1.33
CA ILE A 7 -16.48 -11.40 2.60
C ILE A 7 -17.40 -10.23 2.96
N HIS A 8 -16.87 -9.02 2.95
CA HIS A 8 -17.63 -7.80 3.23
C HIS A 8 -17.09 -6.63 2.39
N ALA A 9 -17.97 -5.69 2.02
CA ALA A 9 -17.59 -4.46 1.33
C ALA A 9 -16.84 -3.50 2.28
N ALA A 10 -16.48 -2.30 1.83
CA ALA A 10 -16.06 -1.26 2.77
C ALA A 10 -17.29 -0.79 3.57
N GLU A 11 -17.14 -0.62 4.89
CA GLU A 11 -18.19 -0.09 5.77
C GLU A 11 -18.23 1.45 5.73
N GLN A 12 -17.08 2.06 5.45
CA GLN A 12 -16.89 3.51 5.43
C GLN A 12 -16.16 3.94 4.16
N THR A 13 -16.35 5.21 3.78
CA THR A 13 -15.61 5.82 2.67
C THR A 13 -14.69 6.90 3.22
N TYR A 14 -13.38 6.70 3.05
CA TYR A 14 -12.37 7.69 3.38
C TYR A 14 -11.87 8.37 2.11
N ARG A 15 -12.03 9.69 2.05
CA ARG A 15 -11.55 10.52 0.93
C ARG A 15 -10.64 11.62 1.46
N GLY A 16 -9.59 11.91 0.70
CA GLY A 16 -8.67 13.00 1.00
C GLY A 16 -8.00 13.52 -0.26
N SER A 17 -7.06 14.44 -0.09
CA SER A 17 -6.27 14.99 -1.21
C SER A 17 -5.53 13.90 -2.00
N ILE A 18 -5.08 12.86 -1.31
CA ILE A 18 -4.30 11.75 -1.87
C ILE A 18 -4.93 10.36 -1.65
N THR A 19 -6.14 10.28 -1.11
CA THR A 19 -6.86 9.01 -0.90
C THR A 19 -8.06 8.92 -1.84
N LYS A 20 -8.08 7.86 -2.66
CA LYS A 20 -9.07 7.62 -3.73
C LYS A 20 -9.79 6.28 -3.49
N PRO A 21 -10.88 6.26 -2.71
CA PRO A 21 -11.56 5.02 -2.35
C PRO A 21 -12.11 4.26 -3.57
N GLU A 22 -12.50 4.96 -4.63
CA GLU A 22 -12.93 4.39 -5.92
C GLU A 22 -11.91 3.46 -6.58
N HIS A 23 -10.63 3.53 -6.22
CA HIS A 23 -9.62 2.63 -6.76
C HIS A 23 -9.84 1.17 -6.35
N TRP A 24 -10.47 0.94 -5.19
CA TRP A 24 -10.78 -0.42 -4.72
C TRP A 24 -11.76 -1.16 -5.64
N ASP A 25 -12.64 -0.43 -6.34
CA ASP A 25 -13.61 -1.01 -7.28
C ASP A 25 -12.95 -1.68 -8.49
N SER A 26 -11.74 -1.23 -8.84
CA SER A 26 -10.94 -1.78 -9.94
C SER A 26 -9.95 -2.85 -9.48
N PHE A 27 -9.68 -2.94 -8.18
CA PHE A 27 -8.74 -3.93 -7.66
C PHE A 27 -9.35 -5.34 -7.69
N ARG A 28 -8.55 -6.32 -8.14
CA ARG A 28 -8.93 -7.73 -8.19
C ARG A 28 -7.92 -8.53 -7.36
N PRO A 29 -8.22 -8.84 -6.09
CA PRO A 29 -7.32 -9.58 -5.23
C PRO A 29 -7.24 -11.05 -5.62
N ARG A 30 -6.08 -11.66 -5.39
CA ARG A 30 -5.82 -13.09 -5.57
C ARG A 30 -5.74 -13.75 -4.18
N CYS A 31 -6.21 -14.98 -4.06
CA CYS A 31 -6.01 -15.78 -2.83
C CYS A 31 -4.51 -15.81 -2.48
N GLY A 32 -4.15 -15.37 -1.28
CA GLY A 32 -2.77 -15.27 -0.82
C GLY A 32 -2.14 -13.89 -0.97
N ASP A 33 -2.77 -12.93 -1.64
CA ASP A 33 -2.35 -11.52 -1.56
C ASP A 33 -2.34 -11.06 -0.09
N VAL A 34 -1.48 -10.09 0.23
CA VAL A 34 -1.35 -9.52 1.56
C VAL A 34 -1.67 -8.03 1.48
N LEU A 35 -2.59 -7.54 2.31
CA LEU A 35 -2.80 -6.10 2.46
C LEU A 35 -1.96 -5.57 3.62
N LEU A 36 -1.18 -4.53 3.39
CA LEU A 36 -0.49 -3.78 4.42
C LEU A 36 -1.24 -2.47 4.66
N ALA A 37 -2.12 -2.48 5.67
CA ALA A 37 -2.95 -1.35 6.06
C ALA A 37 -2.33 -0.67 7.28
N THR A 38 -1.62 0.44 7.06
CA THR A 38 -0.85 1.10 8.14
C THR A 38 -1.18 2.59 8.18
N PRO A 39 -1.41 3.21 9.34
CA PRO A 39 -1.44 4.67 9.40
C PRO A 39 -0.13 5.25 8.88
N ALA A 40 -0.21 6.34 8.11
CA ALA A 40 0.97 6.96 7.54
C ALA A 40 2.04 7.22 8.60
N LYS A 41 3.31 7.02 8.23
CA LYS A 41 4.50 7.21 9.09
C LYS A 41 4.64 6.23 10.26
N SER A 42 3.92 5.12 10.24
CA SER A 42 4.00 4.06 11.26
C SER A 42 4.96 2.91 10.91
N GLY A 43 5.84 3.08 9.91
CA GLY A 43 6.79 2.03 9.50
C GLY A 43 6.36 1.20 8.29
N THR A 44 5.48 1.76 7.43
CA THR A 44 4.97 1.11 6.22
C THR A 44 6.08 0.58 5.33
N THR A 45 7.06 1.42 4.95
CA THR A 45 8.15 1.03 4.03
C THR A 45 8.97 -0.13 4.58
N TRP A 46 9.31 -0.11 5.87
CA TRP A 46 10.09 -1.18 6.49
C TRP A 46 9.31 -2.52 6.48
N THR A 47 8.04 -2.48 6.86
CA THR A 47 7.17 -3.67 6.88
C THR A 47 6.91 -4.19 5.47
N GLN A 48 6.67 -3.28 4.52
CA GLN A 48 6.47 -3.58 3.11
C GLN A 48 7.68 -4.29 2.51
N SER A 49 8.90 -3.81 2.79
CA SER A 49 10.14 -4.49 2.38
C SER A 49 10.26 -5.88 2.97
N MET A 50 9.99 -6.05 4.28
CA MET A 50 10.05 -7.38 4.92
C MET A 50 9.07 -8.36 4.29
N ILE A 51 7.82 -7.95 4.07
CA ILE A 51 6.82 -8.81 3.43
C ILE A 51 7.25 -9.13 1.99
N ALA A 52 7.69 -8.13 1.21
CA ALA A 52 8.16 -8.36 -0.15
C ALA A 52 9.31 -9.39 -0.19
N MET A 53 10.33 -9.24 0.65
CA MET A 53 11.46 -10.18 0.71
C MET A 53 11.01 -11.60 1.08
N LEU A 54 10.06 -11.74 2.02
CA LEU A 54 9.50 -13.05 2.39
C LEU A 54 8.71 -13.69 1.24
N LEU A 55 7.94 -12.90 0.49
CA LEU A 55 7.14 -13.41 -0.64
C LEU A 55 8.02 -13.76 -1.85
N TYR A 56 9.11 -13.03 -2.08
CA TYR A 56 10.08 -13.32 -3.15
C TYR A 56 11.12 -14.37 -2.74
N GLY A 57 11.29 -14.64 -1.44
CA GLY A 57 12.30 -15.56 -0.93
C GLY A 57 13.74 -15.05 -1.04
N THR A 58 13.94 -13.74 -1.22
CA THR A 58 15.25 -13.10 -1.36
C THR A 58 15.23 -11.67 -0.83
N VAL A 59 16.40 -11.19 -0.40
CA VAL A 59 16.62 -9.78 -0.05
C VAL A 59 16.86 -8.89 -1.27
N ASP A 60 17.28 -9.49 -2.38
CA ASP A 60 17.56 -8.81 -3.65
C ASP A 60 16.28 -8.74 -4.48
N LEU A 61 15.44 -7.75 -4.18
CA LEU A 61 14.17 -7.54 -4.86
C LEU A 61 14.39 -7.14 -6.33
N PRO A 62 13.60 -7.68 -7.28
CA PRO A 62 13.83 -7.48 -8.70
C PRO A 62 13.43 -6.09 -9.21
N GLU A 63 12.74 -5.28 -8.40
CA GLU A 63 12.29 -3.94 -8.76
C GLU A 63 12.07 -3.06 -7.52
N LYS A 64 11.88 -1.75 -7.71
CA LYS A 64 11.59 -0.80 -6.63
C LYS A 64 10.32 -1.18 -5.87
N LEU A 65 10.36 -0.95 -4.56
CA LEU A 65 9.28 -1.33 -3.65
C LEU A 65 7.92 -0.73 -4.01
N GLY A 66 7.89 0.50 -4.54
CA GLY A 66 6.64 1.16 -4.97
C GLY A 66 5.98 0.50 -6.19
N VAL A 67 6.75 -0.22 -7.02
CA VAL A 67 6.24 -0.98 -8.17
C VAL A 67 5.80 -2.38 -7.72
N LEU A 68 6.61 -3.02 -6.87
CA LEU A 68 6.28 -4.35 -6.32
C LEU A 68 5.09 -4.32 -5.37
N SER A 69 4.94 -3.24 -4.62
CA SER A 69 3.91 -3.06 -3.62
C SER A 69 3.31 -1.65 -3.72
N PRO A 70 2.46 -1.40 -4.72
CA PRO A 70 1.88 -0.09 -4.93
C PRO A 70 0.90 0.29 -3.80
N TRP A 71 0.72 1.60 -3.63
CA TRP A 71 -0.33 2.16 -2.79
C TRP A 71 -1.62 2.26 -3.60
N ILE A 72 -2.51 1.27 -3.44
CA ILE A 72 -3.62 1.04 -4.39
C ILE A 72 -4.64 2.20 -4.45
N ASP A 73 -4.98 2.77 -3.30
CA ASP A 73 -5.91 3.89 -3.14
C ASP A 73 -5.19 5.22 -2.91
N GLY A 74 -3.90 5.26 -3.23
CA GLY A 74 -3.06 6.45 -3.16
C GLY A 74 -3.12 7.28 -4.44
N GLY A 75 -2.92 8.59 -4.31
CA GLY A 75 -2.89 9.54 -5.43
C GLY A 75 -1.52 9.74 -6.08
N PHE A 76 -0.56 8.83 -5.88
CA PHE A 76 0.78 8.93 -6.47
C PHE A 76 0.91 7.97 -7.66
N GLY A 77 0.90 8.52 -8.88
CA GLY A 77 0.86 7.75 -10.13
C GLY A 77 -0.56 7.44 -10.60
N THR A 78 -0.70 6.61 -11.63
CA THR A 78 -2.01 6.17 -12.13
C THR A 78 -2.42 4.83 -11.50
N LEU A 79 -3.73 4.63 -11.35
CA LEU A 79 -4.28 3.35 -10.93
C LEU A 79 -3.92 2.23 -11.94
N GLU A 80 -3.95 2.55 -13.23
CA GLU A 80 -3.64 1.61 -14.30
C GLU A 80 -2.21 1.06 -14.19
N ASP A 81 -1.22 1.94 -13.96
CA ASP A 81 0.18 1.53 -13.77
C ASP A 81 0.35 0.62 -12.54
N SER A 82 -0.38 0.93 -11.47
CA SER A 82 -0.37 0.13 -10.23
C SER A 82 -0.96 -1.26 -10.45
N LEU A 83 -2.11 -1.34 -11.14
CA LEU A 83 -2.76 -2.61 -11.48
C LEU A 83 -1.90 -3.43 -12.44
N ALA A 84 -1.34 -2.81 -13.49
CA ALA A 84 -0.45 -3.47 -14.43
C ALA A 84 0.81 -4.04 -13.73
N SER A 85 1.38 -3.30 -12.77
CA SER A 85 2.53 -3.76 -12.00
C SER A 85 2.19 -4.94 -11.08
N LEU A 86 1.00 -4.94 -10.47
CA LEU A 86 0.50 -6.07 -9.70
C LEU A 86 0.17 -7.28 -10.59
N ASP A 87 -0.27 -7.06 -11.82
CA ASP A 87 -0.66 -8.13 -12.71
C ASP A 87 0.52 -8.88 -13.33
N ARG A 88 1.63 -8.18 -13.58
CA ARG A 88 2.90 -8.77 -14.00
C ARG A 88 3.52 -9.73 -12.98
N GLN A 89 3.16 -9.61 -11.70
CA GLN A 89 3.70 -10.48 -10.66
C GLN A 89 3.05 -11.85 -10.71
N THR A 90 3.87 -12.91 -10.72
CA THR A 90 3.43 -14.31 -10.83
C THR A 90 3.13 -14.96 -9.47
N GLY A 91 3.76 -14.46 -8.40
CA GLY A 91 3.62 -14.96 -7.04
C GLY A 91 2.57 -14.21 -6.21
N ARG A 92 2.61 -14.45 -4.90
CA ARG A 92 1.82 -13.70 -3.91
C ARG A 92 2.28 -12.25 -3.90
N ARG A 93 1.33 -11.33 -3.77
CA ARG A 93 1.57 -9.89 -3.84
C ARG A 93 1.37 -9.26 -2.47
N VAL A 94 2.03 -8.13 -2.22
CA VAL A 94 1.74 -7.27 -1.07
C VAL A 94 1.25 -5.93 -1.59
N ILE A 95 0.10 -5.45 -1.11
CA ILE A 95 -0.53 -4.22 -1.55
C ILE A 95 -0.62 -3.28 -0.35
N LYS A 96 -0.22 -2.03 -0.53
CA LYS A 96 -0.22 -1.04 0.54
C LYS A 96 -1.50 -0.21 0.53
N THR A 97 -1.98 0.15 1.72
CA THR A 97 -2.92 1.26 1.93
C THR A 97 -2.64 1.99 3.25
N HIS A 98 -3.06 3.26 3.32
CA HIS A 98 -3.15 4.02 4.57
C HIS A 98 -4.60 4.18 5.07
N THR A 99 -5.57 3.62 4.33
CA THR A 99 -6.98 3.63 4.69
C THR A 99 -7.21 2.66 5.86
N PRO A 100 -7.99 3.04 6.87
CA PRO A 100 -8.43 2.14 7.94
C PRO A 100 -9.13 0.89 7.40
N THR A 101 -9.14 -0.19 8.19
CA THR A 101 -9.61 -1.52 7.73
C THR A 101 -11.10 -1.61 7.43
N ASP A 102 -11.90 -0.70 7.96
CA ASP A 102 -13.33 -0.52 7.65
C ASP A 102 -13.54 0.31 6.35
N GLY A 103 -12.46 0.84 5.76
CA GLY A 103 -12.48 1.71 4.58
C GLY A 103 -12.18 1.04 3.24
N PHE A 104 -11.98 -0.29 3.22
CA PHE A 104 -11.75 -1.07 2.01
C PHE A 104 -12.41 -2.45 2.10
N PRO A 105 -12.68 -3.13 0.97
CA PRO A 105 -13.34 -4.43 1.01
C PRO A 105 -12.45 -5.52 1.63
N VAL A 106 -13.06 -6.49 2.31
CA VAL A 106 -12.35 -7.61 2.94
C VAL A 106 -12.61 -8.89 2.15
N TRP A 107 -11.55 -9.64 1.85
CA TRP A 107 -11.61 -10.86 1.05
C TRP A 107 -11.13 -12.09 1.83
N LYS A 108 -11.66 -13.24 1.46
CA LYS A 108 -11.22 -14.53 1.97
C LYS A 108 -9.81 -14.85 1.48
N ASP A 109 -8.98 -15.41 2.35
CA ASP A 109 -7.58 -15.79 2.06
C ASP A 109 -6.66 -14.62 1.68
N VAL A 110 -7.04 -13.38 2.04
CA VAL A 110 -6.23 -12.16 1.88
C VAL A 110 -5.93 -11.60 3.27
N PRO A 111 -4.83 -12.00 3.93
CA PRO A 111 -4.48 -11.48 5.24
C PRO A 111 -4.21 -9.97 5.20
N VAL A 112 -4.67 -9.28 6.24
CA VAL A 112 -4.39 -7.86 6.49
C VAL A 112 -3.37 -7.74 7.61
N ILE A 113 -2.27 -7.06 7.34
CA ILE A 113 -1.24 -6.72 8.31
C ILE A 113 -1.34 -5.22 8.59
N ALA A 114 -1.40 -4.88 9.86
CA ALA A 114 -1.34 -3.50 10.33
C ALA A 114 -0.17 -3.32 11.30
N VAL A 115 0.46 -2.16 11.23
CA VAL A 115 1.57 -1.76 12.09
C VAL A 115 1.27 -0.37 12.60
N PHE A 116 1.33 -0.22 13.92
CA PHE A 116 1.05 1.02 14.62
C PHE A 116 2.32 1.55 15.27
N ARG A 117 2.36 2.87 15.42
CA ARG A 117 3.42 3.59 16.11
C ARG A 117 2.78 4.58 17.07
N HIS A 118 3.47 4.88 18.16
CA HIS A 118 3.02 5.88 19.13
C HIS A 118 2.61 7.19 18.41
N PRO A 119 1.43 7.77 18.69
CA PRO A 119 0.88 8.86 17.89
C PRO A 119 1.73 10.13 17.90
N LEU A 120 2.40 10.45 19.01
CA LEU A 120 3.34 11.58 19.06
C LEU A 120 4.52 11.41 18.08
N GLU A 121 5.01 10.18 17.94
CA GLU A 121 6.10 9.86 17.04
C GLU A 121 5.66 9.88 15.56
N VAL A 122 4.43 9.43 15.30
CA VAL A 122 3.77 9.58 13.99
C VAL A 122 3.69 11.05 13.60
N PHE A 123 3.21 11.91 14.51
CA PHE A 123 3.09 13.34 14.26
C PHE A 123 4.43 14.01 13.93
N LEU A 124 5.47 13.73 14.72
CA LEU A 124 6.82 14.26 14.46
C LEU A 124 7.38 13.79 13.12
N SER A 125 7.16 12.52 12.76
CA SER A 125 7.58 11.98 11.47
C SER A 125 6.80 12.58 10.30
N LEU A 126 5.49 12.81 10.46
CA LEU A 126 4.64 13.41 9.44
C LEU A 126 5.05 14.86 9.17
N ARG A 127 5.31 15.66 10.21
CA ARG A 127 5.82 17.03 10.07
C ARG A 127 7.09 17.08 9.22
N LYS A 128 8.07 16.21 9.50
CA LYS A 128 9.30 16.11 8.70
C LYS A 128 9.02 15.67 7.26
N HIS A 129 8.12 14.71 7.07
CA HIS A 129 7.74 14.24 5.73
C HIS A 129 7.13 15.36 4.88
N LEU A 130 6.23 16.16 5.46
CA LEU A 130 5.63 17.30 4.77
C LEU A 130 6.66 18.37 4.46
N ALA A 131 7.57 18.68 5.40
CA ALA A 131 8.66 19.63 5.15
C ALA A 131 9.55 19.18 3.98
N ASN A 132 9.93 17.91 3.93
CA ASN A 132 10.70 17.36 2.80
C ASN A 132 9.93 17.40 1.48
N ALA A 133 8.61 17.20 1.52
CA ALA A 133 7.74 17.27 0.36
C ALA A 133 7.51 18.70 -0.15
N MET A 134 7.85 19.74 0.62
CA MET A 134 7.79 21.14 0.18
C MET A 134 9.11 21.64 -0.45
N LEU A 135 10.16 20.80 -0.46
CA LEU A 135 11.48 21.09 -1.05
C LEU A 135 11.64 20.46 -2.45
N VAL A 136 10.56 20.29 -3.20
CA VAL A 136 10.53 19.47 -4.43
C VAL A 136 11.48 19.97 -5.52
N ASP A 137 11.73 21.28 -5.60
CA ASP A 137 12.70 21.84 -6.56
C ASP A 137 14.17 21.45 -6.26
N GLU A 138 14.45 20.84 -5.10
CA GLU A 138 15.80 20.40 -4.69
C GLU A 138 15.88 18.90 -4.34
N HIS A 139 14.83 18.11 -4.62
CA HIS A 139 14.74 16.74 -4.09
C HIS A 139 15.50 15.70 -4.96
N PRO A 140 16.59 15.06 -4.47
CA PRO A 140 17.54 14.27 -5.27
C PRO A 140 17.01 12.93 -5.83
N MET A 141 15.75 12.60 -5.57
CA MET A 141 15.07 11.39 -6.09
C MET A 141 13.92 11.70 -7.05
N LEU A 142 13.69 12.98 -7.34
CA LEU A 142 12.68 13.47 -8.29
C LEU A 142 13.28 14.41 -9.36
N GLY A 143 14.60 14.58 -9.35
CA GLY A 143 15.38 15.18 -10.43
C GLY A 143 15.89 14.15 -11.42
#